data_AF-A0A7W1IXT7-F1
#
_entry.id   AF-A0A7W1IXT7-F1
#
_cell.length_a   1.000
_cell.length_b   1.000
_cell.length_c   1.000
_cell.angle_alpha   90.00
_cell.angle_beta   90.00
_cell.angle_gamma   90.00
#
_symmetry.space_group_name_H-M   'P 1'
#
loop_
_entity.id
_entity.type
_entity.pdbx_description
1 polymer ?
#
loop_
_entity_poly.entity_id
_entity_poly.type
_entity_poly.pdbx_seq_one_letter_code
_entity_poly.pdbx_strand_id
1 'polypeptide(L)' 'MALAKTKPVFTVEDYLKIDRTEDERYEFLDGEIYAMAGESGEHGDICVNLAVLIGNQVFKTPCRLRIKD' A
#
# COMPACT_ATOMS: atom_id res chain seq x y z
N MET A 1 23.15 22.89 -20.90
CA MET A 1 22.70 22.82 -19.50
C MET A 1 21.44 21.98 -19.46
N ALA A 2 21.42 20.88 -18.72
CA ALA A 2 20.22 20.07 -18.55
C ALA A 2 19.28 20.77 -17.55
N LEU A 3 18.02 20.97 -17.93
CA LEU A 3 16.98 21.48 -17.02
C LEU A 3 16.62 20.36 -16.03
N ALA A 4 16.71 20.66 -14.74
CA ALA A 4 16.17 19.77 -13.70
C ALA A 4 14.65 19.66 -13.91
N LYS A 5 14.16 18.46 -14.23
CA LYS A 5 12.73 18.19 -14.36
C LYS A 5 12.14 18.16 -12.95
N THR A 6 11.43 19.20 -12.55
CA THR A 6 10.67 19.20 -11.29
C THR A 6 9.65 18.08 -11.34
N LYS A 7 9.71 17.15 -10.39
CA LYS A 7 8.68 16.11 -10.25
C LYS A 7 7.34 16.81 -9.98
N PRO A 8 6.24 16.39 -10.63
CA PRO A 8 4.92 16.87 -10.25
C PRO A 8 4.67 16.51 -8.79
N VAL A 9 4.18 17.49 -8.02
CA VAL A 9 3.73 17.27 -6.64
C VAL A 9 2.24 16.97 -6.70
N PHE A 10 1.87 15.75 -6.32
CA PHE A 10 0.48 15.28 -6.30
C PHE A 10 -0.19 15.65 -4.97
N THR A 11 -1.51 15.90 -5.03
CA THR A 11 -2.35 15.96 -3.84
C THR A 11 -2.85 14.57 -3.47
N VAL A 12 -3.38 14.42 -2.24
CA VAL A 12 -4.05 13.18 -1.82
C VAL A 12 -5.26 12.90 -2.70
N GLU A 13 -5.98 13.94 -3.12
CA GLU A 13 -7.14 13.83 -3.99
C GLU A 13 -6.77 13.32 -5.39
N ASP A 14 -5.60 13.73 -5.90
CA ASP A 14 -5.10 13.24 -7.19
C ASP A 14 -4.68 11.77 -7.09
N TYR A 15 -3.97 11.40 -6.02
CA TYR A 15 -3.66 9.99 -5.72
C TYR A 15 -4.92 9.12 -5.65
N LEU A 16 -5.94 9.54 -4.89
CA LEU A 16 -7.17 8.76 -4.72
C LEU A 16 -7.97 8.61 -6.01
N LYS A 17 -7.85 9.54 -6.97
CA LYS A 17 -8.45 9.36 -8.30
C LYS A 17 -7.75 8.25 -9.06
N ILE A 18 -6.42 8.28 -9.09
CA ILE A 18 -5.58 7.29 -9.79
C ILE A 18 -5.80 5.90 -9.19
N ASP A 19 -5.67 5.77 -7.87
CA ASP A 19 -5.77 4.49 -7.16
C ASP A 19 -7.16 3.82 -7.29
N ARG A 20 -8.21 4.58 -7.58
CA ARG A 20 -9.57 4.05 -7.78
C ARG A 20 -9.88 3.66 -9.22
N THR A 21 -9.11 4.13 -10.19
CA THR A 21 -9.36 3.91 -11.62
C THR A 21 -8.41 2.92 -12.26
N GLU A 22 -7.21 2.78 -11.71
CA GLU A 22 -6.17 1.88 -12.22
C GLU A 22 -6.29 0.49 -11.57
N ASP A 23 -5.84 -0.53 -12.31
CA ASP A 23 -5.78 -1.92 -11.81
C ASP A 23 -4.51 -2.15 -10.96
N GLU A 24 -3.47 -1.35 -11.21
CA GLU A 24 -2.27 -1.31 -10.39
C GLU A 24 -2.50 -0.51 -9.10
N ARG A 25 -1.90 -0.97 -8.01
CA ARG A 25 -1.95 -0.28 -6.71
C ARG A 25 -0.84 0.74 -6.60
N TYR A 26 -1.14 1.88 -5.98
CA TYR A 26 -0.17 2.95 -5.78
C TYR A 26 -0.05 3.35 -4.31
N GLU A 27 1.13 3.86 -3.94
CA GLU A 27 1.41 4.47 -2.64
C GLU A 27 1.68 5.95 -2.79
N PHE A 28 1.06 6.76 -1.92
CA PHE A 28 1.31 8.19 -1.84
C PHE A 28 2.22 8.53 -0.66
N LEU A 29 3.35 9.19 -0.94
CA LEU A 29 4.32 9.61 0.07
C LEU A 29 4.86 11.00 -0.28
N ASP A 30 4.64 11.97 0.61
CA ASP A 30 5.16 13.35 0.52
C ASP A 30 4.96 14.03 -0.85
N GLY A 31 3.78 13.84 -1.47
CA GLY A 31 3.46 14.44 -2.77
C GLY A 31 3.94 13.64 -3.98
N GLU A 32 4.51 12.45 -3.77
CA GLU A 32 4.88 11.51 -4.83
C GLU A 32 3.97 10.28 -4.82
N ILE A 33 3.71 9.71 -6.00
CA ILE A 33 2.95 8.48 -6.19
C ILE A 33 3.90 7.39 -6.71
N TYR A 34 3.95 6.26 -6.03
CA TYR A 34 4.78 5.11 -6.35
C TYR A 34 3.90 3.93 -6.73
N ALA A 35 4.21 3.26 -7.84
CA ALA A 35 3.59 1.96 -8.13
C ALA A 35 4.04 0.96 -7.05
N MET A 36 3.10 0.26 -6.45
CA MET A 36 3.43 -0.82 -5.53
C MET A 36 4.11 -1.95 -6.31
N ALA A 37 5.18 -2.49 -5.76
CA ALA A 37 5.69 -3.76 -6.24
C ALA A 37 4.63 -4.84 -5.98
N GLY A 38 4.40 -5.70 -6.97
CA GLY A 38 3.55 -6.87 -6.77
C GLY A 38 4.10 -7.78 -5.67
N GLU A 39 3.22 -8.58 -5.09
CA GLU A 39 3.55 -9.54 -4.06
C GLU A 39 4.12 -10.83 -4.68
N SER A 40 5.22 -11.37 -4.13
CA SER A 40 5.66 -12.74 -4.45
C SER A 40 4.84 -13.76 -3.68
N GLY A 41 4.71 -14.99 -4.18
CA GLY A 41 3.95 -16.03 -3.48
C GLY A 41 4.47 -16.29 -2.06
N GLU A 42 5.79 -16.28 -1.87
CA GLU A 42 6.42 -16.46 -0.56
C GLU A 42 6.11 -15.31 0.41
N HIS A 43 6.02 -14.08 -0.10
CA HIS A 43 5.59 -12.93 0.69
C HIS A 43 4.13 -13.11 1.15
N GLY A 44 3.25 -13.53 0.23
CA GLY A 44 1.84 -13.83 0.55
C GLY A 44 1.67 -14.90 1.61
N ASP A 45 2.45 -15.98 1.52
CA ASP A 45 2.42 -17.05 2.53
C ASP A 45 2.83 -16.54 3.92
N ILE A 46 3.88 -15.70 4.00
CA ILE A 46 4.33 -15.11 5.27
C ILE A 46 3.22 -14.21 5.85
N CYS A 47 2.63 -13.35 5.02
CA CYS A 47 1.60 -12.41 5.44
C CYS A 47 0.34 -13.12 5.94
N VAL A 48 -0.12 -14.15 5.23
CA VAL A 48 -1.27 -14.98 5.66
C VAL A 48 -0.97 -15.72 6.96
N ASN A 49 0.21 -16.33 7.10
CA ASN A 49 0.58 -17.02 8.34
C ASN A 49 0.58 -16.06 9.53
N LEU A 50 1.13 -14.86 9.37
CA LEU A 50 1.12 -13.82 10.38
C LEU A 50 -0.31 -13.36 10.69
N ALA A 51 -1.16 -13.24 9.66
CA ALA A 51 -2.56 -12.87 9.78
C ALA A 51 -3.31 -13.81 10.73
N VAL A 52 -3.14 -15.12 10.51
CA VAL A 52 -3.79 -16.17 11.29
C VAL A 52 -3.27 -16.16 12.72
N LEU A 53 -1.95 -16.10 12.92
CA LEU A 53 -1.33 -16.12 14.24
C LEU A 53 -1.77 -14.93 15.10
N ILE A 54 -1.72 -13.71 14.57
CA ILE A 54 -2.12 -12.51 15.31
C ILE A 54 -3.66 -12.44 15.42
N GLY A 55 -4.37 -12.77 14.34
CA GLY A 55 -5.84 -12.76 14.28
C GLY A 55 -6.46 -13.61 15.38
N ASN A 56 -5.90 -14.80 15.62
CA ASN A 56 -6.34 -15.70 16.70
C ASN A 56 -6.12 -15.09 18.10
N GLN A 57 -5.04 -14.33 18.31
CA GLN A 57 -4.76 -13.68 19.59
C GLN A 57 -5.68 -12.50 19.87
N VAL A 58 -6.04 -11.74 18.84
CA VAL A 58 -6.91 -10.56 18.99
C VAL A 58 -8.40 -10.89 18.87
N PHE A 59 -8.76 -12.13 18.56
CA PHE A 59 -10.15 -12.56 18.46
C PHE A 59 -10.89 -12.36 19.79
N LYS A 60 -12.08 -11.74 19.74
CA LYS A 60 -12.89 -11.34 20.91
C LYS A 60 -12.25 -10.29 21.84
N THR A 61 -11.18 -9.64 21.40
CA THR A 61 -10.62 -8.45 22.07
C THR A 61 -11.15 -7.17 21.39
N PRO A 62 -10.95 -5.97 21.99
CA PRO A 62 -11.27 -4.72 21.30
C PRO A 62 -10.31 -4.40 20.12
N CYS A 63 -9.20 -5.14 19.98
CA CYS A 63 -8.23 -4.93 18.93
C CYS A 63 -8.71 -5.47 17.58
N ARG A 64 -8.29 -4.83 16.48
CA ARG A 64 -8.58 -5.27 15.11
C ARG A 64 -7.29 -5.40 14.32
N LEU A 65 -7.03 -6.60 13.80
CA LEU A 65 -5.95 -6.82 12.86
C LEU A 65 -6.33 -6.25 11.48
N ARG A 66 -5.37 -5.58 10.85
CA ARG A 66 -5.46 -5.11 9.46
C ARG A 66 -4.15 -5.45 8.78
N ILE A 67 -4.24 -5.92 7.54
CA ILE A 67 -3.11 -6.19 6.65
C ILE A 67 -3.29 -5.28 5.46
N LYS A 68 -2.16 -4.80 4.93
CA LYS A 68 -2.11 -3.85 3.82
C LYS A 68 -1.88 -4.56 2.47
N ASP A 69 -1.29 -5.74 2.52
CA ASP A 69 -1.05 -6.59 1.34
C ASP A 69 -2.35 -6.95 0.64
#